data_AF-A7RW56-F1
#
_entry.id   AF-A7RW56-F1
#
_cell.length_a   1.000
_cell.length_b   1.000
_cell.length_c   1.000
_cell.angle_alpha   90.00
_cell.angle_beta   90.00
_cell.angle_gamma   90.00
#
_symmetry.space_group_name_H-M   'P 1'
#
loop_
_entity.id
_entity.type
_entity.pdbx_description
1 polymer ?
#
loop_
_entity_poly.entity_id
_entity_poly.type
_entity_poly.pdbx_seq_one_letter_code
_entity_poly.pdbx_strand_id
1 'polypeptide(L)'
;MAAEPVCLDDFERLAKESMSEKIYSYFASGADEARTIEENKEGFRRIKLRPRMLRGISDVDMRTTILGQPISMPICIAPTAVHRHAHPDGEIATVKAAGAADTCMALTIWTTTTLEEVAAAEPQALKWFLIYHLKEREQLTSLVRRAEKAGYKALVLVADAPDGGIPYHRSSKRNGRLLTKGKGPQLVHMEHCQIDPSVSWESVYWLKSFTKLPIVLKGILTPEDARLAVEHGVDGIIVSNHGGRQLDGVQATV
;
A
#
# COMPACT_ATOMS: atom_id res chain seq x y z
N MET A 1 23.70 -21.38 12.61
CA MET A 1 22.52 -20.52 12.82
C MET A 1 22.54 -19.48 11.71
N ALA A 2 21.44 -19.25 11.00
CA ALA A 2 21.37 -18.13 10.07
C ALA A 2 21.63 -16.84 10.88
N ALA A 3 22.46 -15.94 10.36
CA ALA A 3 22.72 -14.67 11.01
C ALA A 3 21.41 -13.87 11.12
N GLU A 4 21.19 -13.23 12.26
CA GLU A 4 20.05 -12.34 12.46
C GLU A 4 20.07 -11.19 11.43
N PRO A 5 18.98 -10.91 10.71
CA PRO A 5 18.97 -9.86 9.69
C PRO A 5 19.11 -8.49 10.34
N VAL A 6 20.03 -7.67 9.84
CA VAL A 6 20.33 -6.33 10.40
C VAL A 6 19.94 -5.18 9.46
N CYS A 7 19.58 -5.49 8.22
CA CYS A 7 19.07 -4.52 7.25
C CYS A 7 17.97 -5.15 6.37
N LEU A 8 17.27 -4.32 5.59
CA LEU A 8 16.17 -4.78 4.72
C LEU A 8 16.65 -5.76 3.63
N ASP A 9 17.87 -5.62 3.12
CA ASP A 9 18.43 -6.52 2.12
C ASP A 9 18.64 -7.95 2.69
N ASP A 10 18.97 -8.07 3.98
CA ASP A 10 19.04 -9.37 4.65
C ASP A 10 17.67 -10.04 4.73
N PHE A 11 16.61 -9.28 5.05
CA PHE A 11 15.24 -9.79 5.04
C PHE A 11 14.81 -10.24 3.64
N GLU A 12 15.17 -9.50 2.59
CA GLU A 12 14.86 -9.89 1.21
C GLU A 12 15.56 -11.21 0.83
N ARG A 13 16.85 -11.35 1.18
CA ARG A 13 17.59 -12.60 0.95
C ARG A 13 16.96 -13.78 1.68
N LEU A 14 16.65 -13.64 2.97
CA LEU A 14 16.02 -14.70 3.77
C LEU A 14 14.63 -15.04 3.24
N ALA A 15 13.86 -14.05 2.77
CA ALA A 15 12.57 -14.28 2.13
C ALA A 15 12.71 -15.10 0.84
N LYS A 16 13.72 -14.79 0.00
CA LYS A 16 14.01 -15.56 -1.22
C LYS A 16 14.38 -17.01 -0.93
N GLU A 17 15.11 -17.26 0.16
CA GLU A 17 15.51 -18.60 0.60
C GLU A 17 14.33 -19.39 1.21
N SER A 18 13.38 -18.69 1.84
CA SER A 18 12.27 -19.32 2.58
C SER A 18 11.00 -19.52 1.74
N MET A 19 10.77 -18.67 0.74
CA MET A 19 9.55 -18.70 -0.09
C MET A 19 9.75 -19.54 -1.35
N SER A 20 8.65 -20.09 -1.87
CA SER A 20 8.67 -20.64 -3.23
C SER A 20 8.98 -19.54 -4.26
N GLU A 21 9.68 -19.89 -5.34
CA GLU A 21 10.00 -18.97 -6.44
C GLU A 21 8.76 -18.22 -6.96
N LYS A 22 7.63 -18.93 -7.04
CA LYS A 22 6.34 -18.35 -7.46
C LYS A 22 5.86 -17.21 -6.56
N ILE A 23 6.01 -17.36 -5.24
CA ILE A 23 5.57 -16.37 -4.26
C ILE A 23 6.57 -15.21 -4.22
N TYR A 24 7.86 -15.53 -4.14
CA TYR A 24 8.91 -14.51 -4.13
C TYR A 24 8.84 -13.63 -5.40
N SER A 25 8.73 -14.25 -6.59
CA SER A 25 8.62 -13.52 -7.87
C SER A 25 7.39 -12.61 -7.97
N TYR A 26 6.29 -12.92 -7.25
CA TYR A 26 5.14 -12.02 -7.19
C TYR A 26 5.44 -10.74 -6.40
N PHE A 27 6.12 -10.86 -5.25
CA PHE A 27 6.46 -9.73 -4.39
C PHE A 27 7.61 -8.90 -4.97
N ALA A 28 8.65 -9.56 -5.50
CA ALA A 28 9.88 -8.90 -5.95
C ALA A 28 9.81 -8.32 -7.39
N SER A 29 8.76 -8.62 -8.17
CA SER A 29 8.69 -8.17 -9.57
C SER A 29 8.34 -6.68 -9.74
N GLY A 30 8.95 -6.06 -10.76
CA GLY A 30 8.50 -4.80 -11.36
C GLY A 30 7.69 -5.01 -12.65
N ALA A 31 7.16 -3.92 -13.20
CA ALA A 31 6.54 -3.86 -14.51
C ALA A 31 7.58 -3.84 -15.63
N ASP A 32 7.20 -4.33 -16.80
CA ASP A 32 7.98 -4.42 -18.04
C ASP A 32 9.43 -4.74 -17.76
N GLU A 33 10.41 -3.91 -18.06
CA GLU A 33 11.84 -4.26 -17.89
C GLU A 33 12.37 -4.07 -16.46
N ALA A 34 11.48 -3.80 -15.51
CA ALA A 34 11.80 -3.50 -14.11
C ALA A 34 12.79 -2.33 -13.97
N ARG A 35 12.70 -1.32 -14.84
CA ARG A 35 13.56 -0.14 -14.78
C ARG A 35 13.16 0.77 -13.63
N THR A 36 11.87 1.03 -13.44
CA THR A 36 11.34 1.92 -12.41
C THR A 36 11.64 1.41 -11.00
N ILE A 37 11.60 0.09 -10.77
CA ILE A 37 11.85 -0.45 -9.42
C ILE A 37 13.32 -0.25 -8.99
N GLU A 38 14.27 -0.35 -9.92
CA GLU A 38 15.67 -0.03 -9.66
C GLU A 38 15.89 1.48 -9.56
N GLU A 39 15.25 2.25 -10.44
CA GLU A 39 15.32 3.72 -10.43
C GLU A 39 14.79 4.31 -9.11
N ASN A 40 13.77 3.70 -8.49
CA ASN A 40 13.31 4.06 -7.15
C ASN A 40 14.41 3.95 -6.08
N LYS A 41 15.27 2.92 -6.16
CA LYS A 41 16.40 2.75 -5.24
C LYS A 41 17.50 3.76 -5.55
N GLU A 42 17.81 3.97 -6.84
CA GLU A 42 18.81 4.94 -7.28
C GLU A 42 18.42 6.39 -6.94
N GLY A 43 17.13 6.72 -6.94
CA GLY A 43 16.60 8.03 -6.48
C GLY A 43 17.16 8.44 -5.12
N PHE A 44 17.03 7.56 -4.13
CA PHE A 44 17.59 7.81 -2.80
C PHE A 44 19.12 7.93 -2.81
N ARG A 45 19.83 7.16 -3.64
CA ARG A 45 21.30 7.19 -3.72
C ARG A 45 21.83 8.51 -4.30
N ARG A 46 21.04 9.18 -5.15
CA ARG A 46 21.39 10.49 -5.72
C ARG A 46 21.27 11.63 -4.69
N ILE A 47 20.39 11.50 -3.70
CA ILE A 47 20.21 12.50 -2.65
C ILE A 47 21.37 12.40 -1.64
N LYS A 48 22.11 13.50 -1.46
CA LYS A 48 23.20 13.57 -0.47
C LYS A 48 22.76 14.41 0.73
N LEU A 49 22.90 13.84 1.93
CA LEU A 49 22.64 14.57 3.17
C LEU A 49 23.79 15.51 3.48
N ARG A 50 23.47 16.74 3.90
CA ARG A 50 24.43 17.71 4.44
C ARG A 50 24.37 17.68 5.98
N PRO A 51 25.23 16.92 6.66
CA PRO A 51 25.19 16.82 8.12
C PRO A 51 25.45 18.18 8.76
N ARG A 52 24.72 18.48 9.83
CA ARG A 52 24.93 19.68 10.65
C ARG A 52 25.62 19.25 11.95
N MET A 53 26.80 19.81 12.18
CA MET A 53 27.65 19.46 13.32
C MET A 53 27.23 20.21 14.59
N LEU A 54 27.59 19.66 15.76
CA LEU A 54 27.43 20.31 17.07
C LEU A 54 25.98 20.73 17.39
N ARG A 55 24.99 19.90 17.03
CA ARG A 55 23.56 20.21 17.20
C ARG A 55 22.92 19.75 18.52
N GLY A 56 23.68 19.06 19.38
CA GLY A 56 23.16 18.58 20.66
C GLY A 56 21.98 17.61 20.50
N ILE A 57 22.19 16.48 19.84
CA ILE A 57 21.15 15.48 19.51
C ILE A 57 21.01 14.40 20.59
N SER A 58 21.07 14.78 21.87
CA SER A 58 20.95 13.84 22.98
C SER A 58 19.54 13.25 23.14
N ASP A 59 18.54 13.86 22.51
CA ASP A 59 17.16 13.40 22.45
C ASP A 59 16.64 13.62 21.01
N VAL A 60 16.15 12.55 20.37
CA VAL A 60 15.65 12.57 18.99
C VAL A 60 14.20 12.11 19.02
N ASP A 61 13.29 13.06 18.79
CA ASP A 61 11.86 12.80 18.70
C ASP A 61 11.44 12.58 17.24
N MET A 62 11.01 11.37 16.90
CA MET A 62 10.48 11.03 15.58
C MET A 62 8.95 11.13 15.50
N ARG A 63 8.27 11.42 16.60
CA ARG A 63 6.81 11.45 16.63
C ARG A 63 6.28 12.53 15.70
N THR A 64 5.20 12.20 15.01
CA THR A 64 4.51 13.14 14.11
C THR A 64 3.03 12.78 14.04
N THR A 65 2.30 13.43 13.13
CA THR A 65 0.91 13.08 12.82
C THR A 65 0.73 12.82 11.34
N ILE A 66 -0.25 11.98 11.01
CA ILE A 66 -0.71 11.76 9.63
C ILE A 66 -2.24 11.91 9.60
N LEU A 67 -2.72 12.91 8.84
CA LEU A 67 -4.14 13.34 8.86
C LEU A 67 -4.68 13.57 10.27
N GLY A 68 -3.87 14.22 11.12
CA GLY A 68 -4.20 14.51 12.52
C GLY A 68 -4.13 13.33 13.48
N GLN A 69 -3.79 12.12 13.02
CA GLN A 69 -3.60 10.95 13.87
C GLN A 69 -2.13 10.83 14.30
N PRO A 70 -1.82 10.65 15.60
CA PRO A 70 -0.44 10.52 16.07
C PRO A 70 0.19 9.20 15.62
N ILE A 71 1.48 9.25 15.27
CA ILE A 71 2.34 8.09 15.00
C ILE A 71 3.71 8.30 15.65
N SER A 72 4.36 7.21 16.05
CA SER A 72 5.66 7.22 16.75
C SER A 72 6.83 7.66 15.86
N MET A 73 6.69 7.49 14.54
CA MET A 73 7.72 7.77 13.53
C MET A 73 7.07 8.06 12.18
N PRO A 74 7.72 8.80 11.26
CA PRO A 74 7.19 9.11 9.93
C PRO A 74 7.33 7.93 8.94
N ILE A 75 7.05 6.70 9.40
CA ILE A 75 7.21 5.46 8.64
C ILE A 75 5.97 4.61 8.85
N CYS A 76 5.18 4.41 7.79
CA CYS A 76 3.94 3.63 7.80
C CYS A 76 4.08 2.37 6.95
N ILE A 77 3.22 1.37 7.18
CA ILE A 77 3.17 0.16 6.37
C ILE A 77 2.29 0.39 5.14
N ALA A 78 2.91 0.34 3.97
CA ALA A 78 2.23 0.48 2.68
C ALA A 78 1.31 -0.71 2.38
N PRO A 79 0.25 -0.50 1.58
CA PRO A 79 -0.69 -1.56 1.24
C PRO A 79 -0.07 -2.56 0.27
N THR A 80 0.09 -3.80 0.73
CA THR A 80 0.55 -4.94 -0.07
C THR A 80 -0.49 -6.05 0.00
N ALA A 81 -0.74 -6.71 -1.13
CA ALA A 81 -1.76 -7.73 -1.23
C ALA A 81 -1.27 -9.08 -0.66
N VAL A 82 -2.22 -9.89 -0.21
CA VAL A 82 -2.08 -11.34 0.01
C VAL A 82 -0.96 -11.80 0.96
N HIS A 83 -0.88 -11.23 2.16
CA HIS A 83 0.21 -11.49 3.12
C HIS A 83 0.31 -12.96 3.55
N ARG A 84 -0.79 -13.73 3.53
CA ARG A 84 -0.75 -15.15 3.93
C ARG A 84 0.09 -16.05 3.03
N HIS A 85 0.49 -15.59 1.84
CA HIS A 85 1.48 -16.32 1.04
C HIS A 85 2.91 -16.13 1.54
N ALA A 86 3.20 -15.03 2.26
CA ALA A 86 4.49 -14.79 2.87
C ALA A 86 4.62 -15.46 4.24
N HIS A 87 3.55 -15.45 5.05
CA HIS A 87 3.51 -16.05 6.37
C HIS A 87 2.08 -16.45 6.76
N PRO A 88 1.80 -17.58 7.44
CA PRO A 88 0.44 -18.01 7.77
C PRO A 88 -0.44 -16.98 8.50
N ASP A 89 0.15 -16.16 9.37
CA ASP A 89 -0.56 -15.09 10.09
C ASP A 89 -0.93 -13.89 9.20
N GLY A 90 -0.22 -13.69 8.09
CA GLY A 90 -0.49 -12.67 7.09
C GLY A 90 -0.79 -11.28 7.65
N GLU A 91 -1.93 -10.71 7.23
CA GLU A 91 -2.32 -9.34 7.60
C GLU A 91 -2.52 -9.16 9.12
N ILE A 92 -2.80 -10.24 9.86
CA ILE A 92 -2.95 -10.21 11.32
C ILE A 92 -1.60 -9.95 12.00
N ALA A 93 -0.53 -10.57 11.51
CA ALA A 93 0.82 -10.27 12.03
C ALA A 93 1.21 -8.83 11.71
N THR A 94 0.93 -8.37 10.49
CA THR A 94 1.26 -7.01 10.05
C THR A 94 0.56 -5.94 10.88
N VAL A 95 -0.74 -6.08 11.18
CA VAL A 95 -1.48 -5.08 11.95
C VAL A 95 -1.06 -5.06 13.42
N LYS A 96 -0.73 -6.22 14.01
CA LYS A 96 -0.17 -6.31 15.36
C LYS A 96 1.21 -5.65 15.45
N ALA A 97 2.05 -5.86 14.44
CA ALA A 97 3.35 -5.18 14.36
C ALA A 97 3.18 -3.66 14.20
N ALA A 98 2.21 -3.20 13.40
CA ALA A 98 1.89 -1.79 13.26
C ALA A 98 1.43 -1.16 14.59
N GLY A 99 0.57 -1.85 15.33
CA GLY A 99 0.12 -1.43 16.66
C GLY A 99 1.26 -1.39 17.67
N ALA A 100 2.09 -2.43 17.73
CA ALA A 100 3.24 -2.47 18.63
C ALA A 100 4.30 -1.40 18.32
N ALA A 101 4.41 -0.99 17.05
CA ALA A 101 5.29 0.09 16.62
C ALA A 101 4.63 1.48 16.66
N ASP A 102 3.37 1.60 17.09
CA ASP A 102 2.60 2.84 17.10
C ASP A 102 2.62 3.59 15.75
N THR A 103 2.39 2.85 14.66
CA THR A 103 2.34 3.42 13.30
C THR A 103 1.12 2.97 12.49
N CYS A 104 0.90 3.60 11.34
CA CYS A 104 -0.22 3.31 10.45
C CYS A 104 0.05 2.08 9.58
N MET A 105 -0.96 1.22 9.44
CA MET A 105 -1.03 0.22 8.37
C MET A 105 -2.12 0.58 7.36
N ALA A 106 -1.77 0.66 6.08
CA ALA A 106 -2.75 0.70 5.00
C ALA A 106 -3.09 -0.72 4.53
N LEU A 107 -4.36 -1.12 4.62
CA LEU A 107 -4.85 -2.43 4.17
C LEU A 107 -5.50 -2.30 2.79
N THR A 108 -5.17 -3.17 1.83
CA THR A 108 -5.80 -3.19 0.50
C THR A 108 -7.04 -4.09 0.46
N ILE A 109 -7.99 -3.83 -0.45
CA ILE A 109 -9.10 -4.75 -0.73
C ILE A 109 -8.63 -6.16 -1.17
N TRP A 110 -7.41 -6.30 -1.70
CA TRP A 110 -6.82 -7.56 -2.20
C TRP A 110 -6.06 -8.35 -1.11
N THR A 111 -6.66 -8.55 0.06
CA THR A 111 -6.04 -9.25 1.20
C THR A 111 -6.55 -10.66 1.36
N THR A 112 -5.77 -11.51 2.03
CA THR A 112 -6.15 -12.89 2.39
C THR A 112 -7.02 -12.96 3.66
N THR A 113 -7.15 -11.85 4.38
CA THR A 113 -7.88 -11.70 5.63
C THR A 113 -8.92 -10.57 5.48
N THR A 114 -10.09 -10.68 6.11
CA THR A 114 -11.12 -9.62 6.02
C THR A 114 -10.69 -8.36 6.76
N LEU A 115 -11.22 -7.21 6.32
CA LEU A 115 -10.93 -5.92 6.96
C LEU A 115 -11.40 -5.89 8.43
N GLU A 116 -12.47 -6.63 8.77
CA GLU A 116 -12.98 -6.75 10.14
C GLU A 116 -12.07 -7.61 11.02
N GLU A 117 -11.57 -8.74 10.52
CA GLU A 117 -10.61 -9.58 11.26
C GLU A 117 -9.31 -8.80 11.54
N VAL A 118 -8.82 -8.04 10.56
CA VAL A 118 -7.65 -7.17 10.74
C VAL A 118 -7.93 -6.09 11.81
N ALA A 119 -9.11 -5.46 11.75
CA ALA A 119 -9.47 -4.44 12.74
C ALA A 119 -9.64 -5.01 14.15
N ALA A 120 -10.22 -6.21 14.28
CA ALA A 120 -10.44 -6.88 15.55
C ALA A 120 -9.14 -7.40 16.19
N ALA A 121 -8.15 -7.78 15.39
CA ALA A 121 -6.89 -8.32 15.89
C ALA A 121 -5.96 -7.29 16.55
N GLU A 122 -6.07 -6.02 16.14
CA GLU A 122 -5.39 -4.91 16.80
C GLU A 122 -6.28 -3.65 16.76
N PRO A 123 -7.24 -3.53 17.69
CA PRO A 123 -8.25 -2.47 17.66
C PRO A 123 -7.67 -1.06 17.72
N GLN A 124 -6.57 -0.87 18.46
CA GLN A 124 -5.97 0.45 18.69
C GLN A 124 -5.00 0.88 17.58
N ALA A 125 -4.52 -0.04 16.73
CA ALA A 125 -3.64 0.33 15.62
C ALA A 125 -4.30 1.34 14.69
N LEU A 126 -3.53 2.32 14.22
CA LEU A 126 -3.98 3.22 13.17
C LEU A 126 -4.05 2.46 11.83
N LYS A 127 -5.24 2.43 11.22
CA LYS A 127 -5.51 1.65 10.01
C LYS A 127 -6.13 2.52 8.93
N TRP A 128 -5.60 2.47 7.72
CA TRP A 128 -6.18 3.07 6.50
C TRP A 128 -6.63 1.96 5.56
N PHE A 129 -7.59 2.25 4.67
CA PHE A 129 -8.16 1.26 3.76
C PHE A 129 -8.00 1.67 2.31
N LEU A 130 -7.15 0.96 1.57
CA LEU A 130 -6.91 1.17 0.16
C LEU A 130 -8.00 0.52 -0.69
N ILE A 131 -8.57 1.32 -1.59
CA ILE A 131 -9.66 0.97 -2.49
C ILE A 131 -9.27 1.22 -3.95
N TYR A 132 -9.88 0.44 -4.84
CA TYR A 132 -9.87 0.67 -6.29
C TYR A 132 -11.26 1.12 -6.71
N HIS A 133 -11.35 1.86 -7.81
CA HIS A 133 -12.66 2.08 -8.44
C HIS A 133 -13.18 0.75 -8.97
N LEU A 134 -14.39 0.36 -8.56
CA LEU A 134 -15.02 -0.90 -8.97
C LEU A 134 -16.22 -0.59 -9.87
N LYS A 135 -16.46 -1.46 -10.87
CA LYS A 135 -17.60 -1.31 -11.79
C LYS A 135 -18.92 -1.31 -11.06
N GLU A 136 -19.07 -2.24 -10.11
CA GLU A 136 -20.26 -2.33 -9.27
C GLU A 136 -20.11 -1.40 -8.06
N ARG A 137 -20.72 -0.21 -8.17
CA ARG A 137 -20.68 0.83 -7.12
C ARG A 137 -21.17 0.33 -5.78
N GLU A 138 -22.13 -0.58 -5.75
CA GLU A 138 -22.66 -1.16 -4.51
C GLU A 138 -21.61 -2.00 -3.75
N GLN A 139 -20.75 -2.74 -4.48
CA GLN A 139 -19.66 -3.50 -3.87
C GLN A 139 -18.66 -2.55 -3.18
N LEU A 140 -18.25 -1.49 -3.88
CA LEU A 140 -17.34 -0.49 -3.31
C LEU A 140 -17.98 0.26 -2.14
N THR A 141 -19.25 0.64 -2.26
CA THR A 141 -20.01 1.29 -1.17
C THR A 141 -20.08 0.41 0.06
N SER A 142 -20.32 -0.90 -0.11
CA SER A 142 -20.34 -1.87 0.96
C SER A 142 -18.98 -1.97 1.67
N LEU A 143 -17.89 -2.06 0.90
CA LEU A 143 -16.52 -2.11 1.45
C LEU A 143 -16.17 -0.84 2.25
N VAL A 144 -16.51 0.35 1.74
CA VAL A 144 -16.27 1.62 2.42
C VAL A 144 -17.05 1.70 3.74
N ARG A 145 -18.34 1.38 3.74
CA ARG A 145 -19.17 1.38 4.96
C ARG A 145 -18.67 0.37 6.01
N ARG A 146 -18.19 -0.79 5.56
CA ARG A 146 -17.57 -1.79 6.41
C ARG A 146 -16.27 -1.28 7.04
N ALA A 147 -15.42 -0.61 6.26
CA ALA A 147 -14.19 0.02 6.76
C ALA A 147 -14.48 1.13 7.79
N GLU A 148 -15.47 1.99 7.52
CA GLU A 148 -15.93 2.99 8.49
C GLU A 148 -16.38 2.34 9.81
N LYS A 149 -17.25 1.32 9.72
CA LYS A 149 -17.77 0.61 10.89
C LYS A 149 -16.66 -0.12 11.67
N ALA A 150 -15.65 -0.63 10.97
CA ALA A 150 -14.50 -1.31 11.56
C ALA A 150 -13.44 -0.33 12.13
N GLY A 151 -13.66 0.99 12.03
CA GLY A 151 -12.82 2.00 12.66
C GLY A 151 -11.58 2.41 11.86
N TYR A 152 -11.52 2.10 10.57
CA TYR A 152 -10.49 2.64 9.68
C TYR A 152 -10.58 4.17 9.62
N LYS A 153 -9.43 4.84 9.45
CA LYS A 153 -9.31 6.30 9.63
C LYS A 153 -9.13 7.10 8.35
N ALA A 154 -8.90 6.44 7.22
CA ALA A 154 -8.86 7.08 5.90
C ALA A 154 -9.09 6.04 4.80
N LEU A 155 -9.55 6.52 3.64
CA LEU A 155 -9.59 5.77 2.40
C LEU A 155 -8.39 6.16 1.53
N VAL A 156 -7.70 5.17 0.96
CA VAL A 156 -6.62 5.39 0.00
C VAL A 156 -7.13 4.99 -1.39
N LEU A 157 -7.51 5.96 -2.21
CA LEU A 157 -7.99 5.71 -3.57
C LEU A 157 -6.79 5.61 -4.53
N VAL A 158 -6.69 4.49 -5.24
CA VAL A 158 -5.65 4.25 -6.23
C VAL A 158 -5.98 4.94 -7.55
N ALA A 159 -5.07 5.79 -8.04
CA ALA A 159 -5.18 6.49 -9.31
C ALA A 159 -4.28 5.89 -10.42
N ASP A 160 -3.23 5.15 -10.05
CA ASP A 160 -2.18 4.65 -10.97
C ASP A 160 -2.41 3.23 -11.54
N ALA A 161 -3.57 2.63 -11.25
CA ALA A 161 -3.88 1.26 -11.63
C ALA A 161 -5.33 1.07 -12.15
N PRO A 162 -5.74 1.81 -13.21
CA PRO A 162 -7.01 1.55 -13.90
C PRO A 162 -7.02 0.18 -14.60
N ASP A 163 -5.83 -0.32 -14.95
CA ASP A 163 -5.57 -1.70 -15.37
C ASP A 163 -4.28 -2.20 -14.69
N GLY A 164 -4.07 -3.52 -14.66
CA GLY A 164 -2.88 -4.12 -14.07
C GLY A 164 -1.64 -4.00 -14.95
N GLY A 165 -0.52 -3.57 -14.37
CA GLY A 165 0.78 -3.56 -15.04
C GLY A 165 1.17 -4.92 -15.62
N ILE A 166 2.12 -4.93 -16.56
CA ILE A 166 2.66 -6.15 -17.15
C ILE A 166 3.95 -6.51 -16.39
N PRO A 167 3.99 -7.58 -15.57
CA PRO A 167 5.22 -7.96 -14.86
C PRO A 167 6.32 -8.40 -15.82
N TYR A 168 7.58 -8.08 -15.50
CA TYR A 168 8.77 -8.45 -16.29
C TYR A 168 8.81 -9.93 -16.69
N HIS A 169 8.67 -10.79 -15.69
CA HIS A 169 8.48 -12.21 -15.94
C HIS A 169 6.99 -12.47 -16.21
N ARG A 170 6.66 -12.86 -17.44
CA ARG A 170 5.27 -13.25 -17.81
C ARG A 170 4.68 -14.34 -16.91
N SER A 171 5.53 -15.20 -16.34
CA SER A 171 5.14 -16.17 -15.29
C SER A 171 4.59 -15.45 -14.05
N SER A 172 5.18 -14.33 -13.62
CA SER A 172 4.70 -13.50 -12.51
C SER A 172 3.30 -12.92 -12.74
N LYS A 173 2.91 -12.59 -13.99
CA LYS A 173 1.53 -12.16 -14.31
C LYS A 173 0.51 -13.26 -14.04
N ARG A 174 0.83 -14.48 -14.49
CA ARG A 174 0.00 -15.66 -14.19
C ARG A 174 -0.01 -15.91 -12.68
N ASN A 175 1.15 -15.83 -12.04
CA ASN A 175 1.28 -16.07 -10.61
C ASN A 175 0.44 -15.10 -9.78
N GLY A 176 0.46 -13.80 -10.06
CA GLY A 176 -0.36 -12.81 -9.37
C GLY A 176 -1.85 -13.13 -9.43
N ARG A 177 -2.37 -13.43 -10.64
CA ARG A 177 -3.78 -13.84 -10.81
C ARG A 177 -4.11 -15.16 -10.09
N LEU A 178 -3.14 -16.05 -9.89
CA LEU A 178 -3.35 -17.27 -9.10
C LEU A 178 -3.30 -17.00 -7.58
N LEU A 179 -2.46 -16.08 -7.13
CA LEU A 179 -2.30 -15.78 -5.70
C LEU A 179 -3.48 -14.97 -5.14
N THR A 180 -4.14 -14.19 -5.99
CA THR A 180 -5.35 -13.43 -5.64
C THR A 180 -6.65 -14.21 -5.85
N LYS A 181 -6.59 -15.52 -6.14
CA LYS A 181 -7.76 -16.40 -6.25
C LYS A 181 -7.93 -17.29 -5.02
N GLY A 182 -9.13 -17.29 -4.46
CA GLY A 182 -9.71 -18.34 -3.60
C GLY A 182 -9.06 -18.61 -2.24
N LYS A 183 -7.92 -18.00 -1.90
CA LYS A 183 -7.23 -18.26 -0.63
C LYS A 183 -7.56 -17.22 0.43
N GLY A 184 -8.76 -17.33 1.01
CA GLY A 184 -9.18 -16.52 2.16
C GLY A 184 -10.51 -15.80 1.91
N PRO A 185 -11.27 -15.50 2.99
CA PRO A 185 -12.64 -15.00 2.89
C PRO A 185 -12.74 -13.70 2.09
N GLN A 186 -11.77 -12.79 2.24
CA GLN A 186 -11.74 -11.53 1.51
C GLN A 186 -11.45 -11.74 0.02
N LEU A 187 -10.48 -12.59 -0.35
CA LEU A 187 -10.20 -12.87 -1.77
C LEU A 187 -11.39 -13.50 -2.47
N VAL A 188 -12.11 -14.43 -1.83
CA VAL A 188 -13.34 -15.03 -2.38
C VAL A 188 -14.38 -13.95 -2.70
N HIS A 189 -14.58 -13.00 -1.80
CA HIS A 189 -15.47 -11.85 -2.07
C HIS A 189 -14.99 -11.01 -3.27
N MET A 190 -13.67 -10.79 -3.35
CA MET A 190 -13.06 -9.98 -4.39
C MET A 190 -13.02 -10.66 -5.78
N GLU A 191 -13.18 -11.99 -5.89
CA GLU A 191 -13.21 -12.69 -7.19
C GLU A 191 -14.35 -12.21 -8.11
N HIS A 192 -15.42 -11.70 -7.51
CA HIS A 192 -16.59 -11.15 -8.22
C HIS A 192 -16.52 -9.64 -8.42
N CYS A 193 -15.47 -8.98 -7.94
CA CYS A 193 -15.24 -7.56 -8.11
C CYS A 193 -14.42 -7.31 -9.37
N GLN A 194 -14.80 -6.29 -10.14
CA GLN A 194 -14.04 -5.85 -11.32
C GLN A 194 -13.61 -4.40 -11.12
N ILE A 195 -12.32 -4.14 -11.35
CA ILE A 195 -11.79 -2.77 -11.40
C ILE A 195 -12.42 -2.06 -12.60
N ASP A 196 -12.84 -0.82 -12.38
CA ASP A 196 -13.33 0.08 -13.41
C ASP A 196 -12.20 1.01 -13.86
N PRO A 197 -11.77 0.95 -15.13
CA PRO A 197 -10.71 1.81 -15.64
C PRO A 197 -11.14 3.28 -15.79
N SER A 198 -12.42 3.61 -15.64
CA SER A 198 -12.96 4.96 -15.78
C SER A 198 -12.85 5.83 -14.51
N VAL A 199 -11.94 5.46 -13.59
CA VAL A 199 -11.62 6.28 -12.41
C VAL A 199 -11.29 7.71 -12.83
N SER A 200 -11.94 8.67 -12.19
CA SER A 200 -11.83 10.10 -12.52
C SER A 200 -12.10 10.95 -11.28
N TRP A 201 -12.05 12.27 -11.43
CA TRP A 201 -12.36 13.19 -10.34
C TRP A 201 -13.80 13.04 -9.81
N GLU A 202 -14.73 12.58 -10.65
CA GLU A 202 -16.10 12.23 -10.23
C GLU A 202 -16.12 11.09 -9.20
N SER A 203 -15.13 10.18 -9.23
CA SER A 203 -14.98 9.13 -8.23
C SER A 203 -14.72 9.72 -6.84
N VAL A 204 -13.96 10.82 -6.75
CA VAL A 204 -13.69 11.51 -5.48
C VAL A 204 -14.98 12.14 -4.93
N TYR A 205 -15.71 12.87 -5.77
CA TYR A 205 -16.98 13.50 -5.37
C TYR A 205 -18.02 12.47 -4.95
N TRP A 206 -18.12 11.37 -5.70
CA TRP A 206 -19.03 10.28 -5.39
C TRP A 206 -18.68 9.60 -4.05
N LEU A 207 -17.40 9.33 -3.76
CA LEU A 207 -17.00 8.79 -2.45
C LEU A 207 -17.40 9.74 -1.33
N LYS A 208 -17.08 11.03 -1.46
CA LYS A 208 -17.44 12.07 -0.47
C LYS A 208 -18.94 12.26 -0.28
N SER A 209 -19.77 11.84 -1.25
CA SER A 209 -21.22 11.97 -1.11
C SER A 209 -21.81 11.02 -0.06
N PHE A 210 -21.07 9.99 0.38
CA PHE A 210 -21.57 9.02 1.35
C PHE A 210 -20.60 8.63 2.47
N THR A 211 -19.30 8.91 2.36
CA THR A 211 -18.32 8.69 3.43
C THR A 211 -17.85 10.01 4.04
N LYS A 212 -17.48 9.98 5.32
CA LYS A 212 -16.80 11.09 6.01
C LYS A 212 -15.33 10.81 6.25
N LEU A 213 -14.83 9.65 5.85
CA LEU A 213 -13.41 9.36 5.96
C LEU A 213 -12.61 10.28 5.03
N PRO A 214 -11.44 10.77 5.48
CA PRO A 214 -10.48 11.42 4.61
C PRO A 214 -10.15 10.55 3.40
N ILE A 215 -10.06 11.15 2.22
CA ILE A 215 -9.68 10.50 0.98
C ILE A 215 -8.26 10.91 0.61
N VAL A 216 -7.37 9.93 0.55
CA VAL A 216 -5.98 10.08 0.14
C VAL A 216 -5.83 9.51 -1.27
N LEU A 217 -5.31 10.29 -2.22
CA LEU A 217 -4.97 9.78 -3.54
C LEU A 217 -3.58 9.17 -3.55
N LYS A 218 -3.48 7.90 -3.95
CA LYS A 218 -2.20 7.21 -4.16
C LYS A 218 -1.96 7.02 -5.66
N GLY A 219 -0.75 7.36 -6.09
CA GLY A 219 -0.33 7.18 -7.48
C GLY A 219 0.00 8.48 -8.22
N ILE A 220 0.03 9.60 -7.51
CA ILE A 220 0.34 10.91 -8.09
C ILE A 220 1.85 11.02 -8.30
N LEU A 221 2.27 11.39 -9.51
CA LEU A 221 3.70 11.52 -9.88
C LEU A 221 4.05 12.92 -10.40
N THR A 222 3.07 13.79 -10.63
CA THR A 222 3.26 15.09 -11.24
C THR A 222 2.74 16.21 -10.32
N PRO A 223 3.36 17.40 -10.34
CA PRO A 223 2.83 18.56 -9.61
C PRO A 223 1.48 19.03 -10.18
N GLU A 224 1.22 18.83 -11.48
CA GLU A 224 -0.05 19.18 -12.12
C GLU A 224 -1.21 18.37 -11.53
N ASP A 225 -1.04 17.06 -11.41
CA ASP A 225 -2.06 16.18 -10.83
C ASP A 225 -2.19 16.40 -9.31
N ALA A 226 -1.10 16.75 -8.62
CA ALA A 226 -1.15 17.13 -7.22
C ALA A 226 -1.99 18.40 -6.99
N ARG A 227 -1.85 19.41 -7.86
CA ARG A 227 -2.69 20.62 -7.81
C ARG A 227 -4.16 20.29 -8.06
N LEU A 228 -4.46 19.48 -9.08
CA LEU A 228 -5.82 19.04 -9.37
C LEU A 228 -6.42 18.27 -8.18
N ALA A 229 -5.64 17.40 -7.55
CA ALA A 229 -6.09 16.67 -6.37
C ALA A 229 -6.56 17.61 -5.24
N VAL A 230 -5.80 18.67 -4.97
CA VAL A 230 -6.16 19.72 -3.99
C VAL A 230 -7.43 20.47 -4.44
N GLU A 231 -7.56 20.81 -5.72
CA GLU A 231 -8.75 21.50 -6.26
C GLU A 231 -10.02 20.66 -6.17
N HIS A 232 -9.89 19.34 -6.34
CA HIS A 232 -10.98 18.36 -6.13
C HIS A 232 -11.17 17.99 -4.65
N GLY A 233 -10.41 18.63 -3.76
CA GLY A 233 -10.58 18.63 -2.31
C GLY A 233 -10.05 17.38 -1.61
N VAL A 234 -9.18 16.57 -2.21
CA VAL A 234 -8.66 15.37 -1.53
C VAL A 234 -7.91 15.75 -0.25
N ASP A 235 -7.95 14.89 0.75
CA ASP A 235 -7.43 15.17 2.09
C ASP A 235 -5.93 14.85 2.21
N GLY A 236 -5.37 14.11 1.25
CA GLY A 236 -3.94 13.81 1.19
C GLY A 236 -3.50 13.22 -0.15
N ILE A 237 -2.18 13.22 -0.36
CA ILE A 237 -1.54 12.65 -1.55
C ILE A 237 -0.43 11.70 -1.10
N ILE A 238 -0.39 10.51 -1.69
CA ILE A 238 0.74 9.57 -1.62
C ILE A 238 1.40 9.57 -3.00
N VAL A 239 2.59 10.19 -3.06
CA VAL A 239 3.48 10.11 -4.23
C VAL A 239 3.93 8.66 -4.39
N SER A 240 3.58 8.05 -5.51
CA SER A 240 3.75 6.60 -5.71
C SER A 240 3.75 6.26 -7.18
N ASN A 241 4.68 5.40 -7.61
CA ASN A 241 4.62 4.69 -8.90
C ASN A 241 4.26 3.20 -8.70
N HIS A 242 3.54 2.90 -7.61
CA HIS A 242 3.13 1.55 -7.22
C HIS A 242 4.31 0.59 -6.99
N GLY A 243 5.47 1.13 -6.59
CA GLY A 243 6.71 0.34 -6.43
C GLY A 243 7.32 -0.08 -7.77
N GLY A 244 7.05 0.67 -8.85
CA GLY A 244 7.49 0.32 -10.20
C GLY A 244 6.76 -0.89 -10.80
N ARG A 245 5.53 -1.16 -10.35
CA ARG A 245 4.74 -2.36 -10.73
C ARG A 245 3.61 -2.10 -11.72
N GLN A 246 3.41 -0.83 -12.10
CA GLN A 246 2.34 -0.42 -13.00
C GLN A 246 2.89 0.01 -14.36
N LEU A 247 3.28 1.28 -14.51
CA LEU A 247 3.94 1.79 -15.71
C LEU A 247 5.46 1.79 -15.51
N ASP A 248 6.20 1.05 -16.34
CA ASP A 248 7.66 1.09 -16.33
C ASP A 248 8.20 2.31 -17.10
N GLY A 249 9.39 2.78 -16.73
CA GLY A 249 10.01 3.98 -17.32
C GLY A 249 9.53 5.32 -16.74
N VAL A 250 8.79 5.30 -15.62
CA VAL A 250 8.45 6.51 -14.88
C VAL A 250 9.57 6.91 -13.91
N GLN A 251 9.50 8.13 -13.40
CA GLN A 251 10.50 8.68 -12.48
C GLN A 251 10.48 7.97 -11.12
N ALA A 252 11.62 8.04 -10.42
CA ALA A 252 11.69 7.73 -8.99
C ALA A 252 10.76 8.66 -8.18
N THR A 253 10.28 8.19 -7.04
CA THR A 253 9.36 8.97 -6.19
C THR A 253 10.05 10.00 -5.28
N VAL A 254 11.38 10.13 -5.37
CA VAL A 254 12.21 11.03 -4.55
C VAL A 254 13.21 11.81 -5.38
#